data_AF-A0A931VBF3-F1
#
_entry.id   AF-A0A931VBF3-F1
#
_cell.length_a   1.000
_cell.length_b   1.000
_cell.length_c   1.000
_cell.angle_alpha   90.00
_cell.angle_beta   90.00
_cell.angle_gamma   90.00
#
_symmetry.space_group_name_H-M   'P 1'
#
loop_
_entity.id
_entity.type
_entity.pdbx_description
1 polymer ?
#
loop_
_entity_poly.entity_id
_entity_poly.type
_entity_poly.pdbx_seq_one_letter_code
_entity_poly.pdbx_strand_id
1 'polypeptide(L)'
;MAKRNRYKRTEGFVIALPWTAFLIGGVVLMLSYVWLDAHGQALGSRIKFAEQQRAEIQKRYDLELWKWETLKSPVNIERALARHEIALVWPEEGRLVRLAEPTFTAAELPSSSRQMVQLAQFPGLVVND
;
A
#
# COMPACT_ATOMS: atom_id res chain seq x y z
N MET A 1 32.30 14.12 -81.49
CA MET A 1 32.05 15.31 -80.64
C MET A 1 31.01 14.95 -79.59
N ALA A 2 31.41 14.85 -78.32
CA ALA A 2 30.58 14.27 -77.26
C ALA A 2 29.56 15.29 -76.70
N LYS A 3 28.28 14.91 -76.73
CA LYS A 3 27.14 15.73 -76.28
C LYS A 3 27.06 15.66 -74.75
N ARG A 4 27.48 16.73 -74.08
CA ARG A 4 27.53 16.83 -72.61
C ARG A 4 26.12 16.92 -72.02
N ASN A 5 25.70 15.88 -71.29
CA ASN A 5 24.42 15.82 -70.60
C ASN A 5 24.42 16.79 -69.40
N ARG A 6 23.58 17.83 -69.43
CA ARG A 6 23.44 18.77 -68.30
C ARG A 6 22.54 18.14 -67.23
N TYR A 7 23.16 17.71 -66.14
CA TYR A 7 22.46 17.36 -64.91
C TYR A 7 21.78 18.63 -64.35
N LYS A 8 20.44 18.66 -64.33
CA LYS A 8 19.67 19.73 -63.70
C LYS A 8 19.90 19.65 -62.19
N ARG A 9 20.61 20.62 -61.62
CA ARG A 9 20.64 20.82 -60.17
C ARG A 9 19.28 21.33 -59.72
N THR A 10 18.64 20.57 -58.84
CA THR A 10 17.44 20.97 -58.12
C THR A 10 17.85 21.90 -56.98
N GLU A 11 18.01 23.19 -57.29
CA GLU A 11 18.35 24.24 -56.30
C GLU A 11 17.13 24.79 -55.56
N GLY A 12 15.99 24.09 -55.59
CA GLY A 12 14.71 24.57 -55.03
C GLY A 12 14.34 24.07 -53.63
N PHE A 13 15.09 23.14 -53.03
CA PHE A 13 14.61 22.41 -51.83
C PHE A 13 15.24 22.83 -50.49
N VAL A 14 16.17 23.79 -50.49
CA VAL A 14 16.90 24.16 -49.26
C VAL A 14 16.01 24.96 -48.29
N ILE A 15 15.04 25.73 -48.81
CA ILE A 15 14.11 26.54 -48.01
C ILE A 15 12.91 25.70 -47.51
N ALA A 16 12.55 24.62 -48.20
CA ALA A 16 11.48 23.72 -47.78
C ALA A 16 11.88 22.86 -46.57
N LEU A 17 13.16 22.50 -46.46
CA LEU A 17 13.69 21.68 -45.37
C LEU A 17 13.37 22.22 -43.96
N PRO A 18 13.67 23.49 -43.60
CA PRO A 18 13.40 24.01 -42.26
C PRO A 18 11.91 24.06 -41.93
N TRP A 19 11.05 24.41 -42.89
CA TRP A 19 9.61 24.43 -42.69
C TRP A 19 9.03 23.03 -42.46
N THR A 20 9.49 22.03 -43.21
CA THR A 20 9.09 20.64 -42.98
C THR A 20 9.55 20.13 -41.62
N ALA A 21 10.76 20.47 -41.19
CA ALA A 21 11.26 20.11 -39.86
C ALA A 21 10.44 20.75 -38.73
N PHE A 22 10.03 22.02 -38.87
CA PHE A 22 9.15 22.70 -37.92
C PHE A 22 7.77 22.03 -37.83
N LEU A 23 7.17 21.68 -38.97
CA LEU A 23 5.89 21.00 -39.01
C LEU A 23 5.96 19.62 -38.36
N ILE A 24 7.00 18.83 -38.68
CA ILE A 24 7.23 17.52 -38.06
C ILE A 24 7.45 17.68 -36.55
N GLY A 25 8.25 18.66 -36.13
CA GLY A 25 8.46 18.97 -34.72
C GLY A 25 7.16 19.29 -33.98
N GLY A 26 6.29 20.11 -34.58
CA GLY A 26 4.97 20.43 -34.04
C GLY A 26 4.07 19.20 -33.92
N VAL A 27 4.06 18.33 -34.93
CA VAL A 27 3.29 17.07 -34.90
C VAL A 27 3.78 16.15 -33.79
N VAL A 28 5.11 15.98 -33.65
CA VAL A 28 5.71 15.17 -32.58
C VAL A 28 5.37 15.73 -31.20
N LEU A 29 5.37 17.05 -31.04
CA LEU A 29 5.03 17.71 -29.79
C LEU A 29 3.55 17.50 -29.44
N MET A 30 2.64 17.64 -30.41
CA MET A 30 1.21 17.32 -30.21
C MET A 30 0.98 15.86 -29.83
N LEU A 31 1.61 14.92 -30.53
CA LEU A 31 1.52 13.50 -30.20
C LEU A 31 2.06 13.21 -28.80
N SER A 32 3.19 13.82 -28.44
CA SER A 32 3.78 13.66 -27.10
C SER A 32 2.88 14.22 -26.01
N TYR A 33 2.21 15.34 -26.27
CA TYR A 33 1.25 15.93 -25.34
C TYR A 33 0.04 15.01 -25.11
N VAL A 34 -0.57 14.49 -26.18
CA VAL A 34 -1.70 13.55 -26.06
C VAL A 34 -1.27 12.26 -25.35
N TRP A 35 -0.07 11.76 -25.66
CA TRP A 35 0.47 10.58 -24.99
C TRP A 35 0.66 10.83 -23.48
N LEU A 36 1.19 12.00 -23.10
CA LEU A 36 1.39 12.36 -21.70
C LEU A 36 0.05 12.54 -20.97
N ASP A 37 -0.95 13.15 -21.60
CA ASP A 37 -2.28 13.30 -21.04
C ASP A 37 -2.95 11.93 -20.82
N ALA A 38 -2.91 11.05 -21.81
CA ALA A 38 -3.41 9.68 -21.70
C ALA A 38 -2.69 8.89 -20.59
N HIS A 39 -1.37 9.06 -20.47
CA HIS A 39 -0.58 8.41 -19.42
C HIS A 39 -0.94 8.95 -18.02
N GLY A 40 -1.16 10.26 -17.90
CA GLY A 40 -1.61 10.91 -16.68
C GLY A 40 -3.00 10.42 -16.25
N GLN A 41 -3.94 10.31 -17.19
CA GLN A 41 -5.28 9.76 -16.94
C GLN A 41 -5.22 8.30 -16.48
N ALA A 42 -4.38 7.48 -17.13
CA ALA A 42 -4.16 6.10 -16.73
C ALA A 42 -3.58 6.01 -15.32
N LEU A 43 -2.59 6.82 -14.97
CA LEU A 43 -2.00 6.84 -13.63
C LEU A 43 -3.01 7.28 -12.57
N GLY A 44 -3.79 8.34 -12.86
CA GLY A 44 -4.86 8.79 -11.97
C GLY A 44 -5.94 7.74 -11.74
N SER A 45 -6.30 6.96 -12.76
CA SER A 45 -7.25 5.86 -12.62
C SER A 45 -6.72 4.75 -11.69
N ARG A 46 -5.42 4.43 -11.79
CA ARG A 46 -4.77 3.43 -10.94
C ARG A 46 -4.70 3.88 -9.49
N ILE A 47 -4.42 5.15 -9.25
CA ILE A 47 -4.42 5.73 -7.90
C ILE A 47 -5.82 5.66 -7.30
N LYS A 48 -6.85 6.09 -8.03
CA LYS A 48 -8.24 6.00 -7.57
C LYS A 48 -8.66 4.57 -7.25
N PHE A 49 -8.24 3.61 -8.07
CA PHE A 49 -8.51 2.19 -7.83
C PHE A 49 -7.82 1.68 -6.55
N ALA A 50 -6.57 2.06 -6.32
CA ALA A 50 -5.86 1.72 -5.10
C ALA A 50 -6.48 2.36 -3.85
N GLU A 51 -6.93 3.63 -3.96
CA GLU A 51 -7.66 4.32 -2.89
C GLU A 51 -8.99 3.64 -2.57
N GLN A 52 -9.74 3.22 -3.59
CA GLN A 52 -10.99 2.47 -3.41
C GLN A 52 -10.76 1.14 -2.70
N GLN A 53 -9.74 0.38 -3.10
CA GLN A 53 -9.40 -0.88 -2.42
C GLN A 53 -9.03 -0.64 -0.95
N ARG A 54 -8.22 0.38 -0.67
CA ARG A 54 -7.85 0.72 0.71
C ARG A 54 -9.09 1.08 1.53
N ALA A 55 -9.99 1.89 0.98
CA ALA A 55 -11.23 2.28 1.64
C ALA A 55 -12.13 1.07 1.91
N GLU A 56 -12.20 0.10 0.99
CA GLU A 56 -12.98 -1.12 1.19
C GLU A 56 -12.39 -2.01 2.29
N ILE A 57 -11.07 -2.21 2.29
CA ILE A 57 -10.38 -2.99 3.33
C ILE A 57 -10.57 -2.33 4.70
N GLN A 58 -10.42 -1.00 4.78
CA GLN A 58 -10.62 -0.26 6.02
C GLN A 58 -12.04 -0.46 6.56
N LYS A 59 -13.06 -0.36 5.71
CA LYS A 59 -14.45 -0.61 6.12
C LYS A 59 -14.65 -2.03 6.67
N ARG A 60 -14.03 -3.04 6.06
CA ARG A 60 -14.10 -4.42 6.55
C ARG A 60 -13.42 -4.57 7.90
N TYR A 61 -12.25 -3.96 8.06
CA TYR A 61 -11.53 -3.94 9.33
C TYR A 61 -12.35 -3.26 10.43
N ASP A 62 -12.95 -2.10 10.16
CA ASP A 62 -13.76 -1.37 11.14
C ASP A 62 -15.00 -2.19 11.56
N LEU A 63 -15.64 -2.88 10.61
CA LEU A 63 -16.78 -3.77 10.90
C LEU A 63 -16.37 -4.97 11.76
N GLU A 64 -15.23 -5.58 11.46
CA GLU A 64 -14.68 -6.65 12.28
C GLU A 64 -14.35 -6.13 13.67
N LEU A 65 -13.63 -5.01 13.78
CA LEU A 65 -13.27 -4.40 15.06
C LEU A 65 -14.52 -4.12 15.90
N TRP A 66 -15.55 -3.51 15.31
CA TRP A 66 -16.82 -3.28 15.99
C TRP A 66 -17.50 -4.58 16.45
N LYS A 67 -17.45 -5.64 15.64
CA LYS A 67 -17.95 -6.97 16.01
C LYS A 67 -17.16 -7.55 17.19
N TRP A 68 -15.83 -7.43 17.17
CA TRP A 68 -14.96 -7.88 18.25
C TRP A 68 -15.20 -7.10 19.54
N GLU A 69 -15.33 -5.78 19.47
CA GLU A 69 -15.67 -4.93 20.61
C GLU A 69 -17.04 -5.30 21.19
N THR A 70 -18.02 -5.56 20.32
CA THR A 70 -19.35 -6.00 20.73
C THR A 70 -19.29 -7.36 21.44
N LEU A 71 -18.52 -8.33 20.91
CA LEU A 71 -18.35 -9.65 21.52
C LEU A 71 -17.57 -9.60 22.84
N LYS A 72 -16.56 -8.73 22.92
CA LYS A 72 -15.72 -8.55 24.10
C LYS A 72 -16.38 -7.66 25.17
N SER A 73 -17.52 -7.03 24.85
CA SER A 73 -18.25 -6.24 25.84
C SER A 73 -18.67 -7.14 27.02
N PRO A 74 -18.44 -6.69 28.27
CA PRO A 74 -18.67 -7.51 29.47
C PRO A 74 -20.13 -7.99 29.55
N VAL A 75 -21.08 -7.16 29.11
CA VAL A 75 -22.52 -7.48 29.07
C VAL A 75 -22.82 -8.67 28.15
N ASN A 76 -22.17 -8.75 26.97
CA ASN A 76 -22.39 -9.88 26.06
C ASN A 76 -21.69 -11.15 26.54
N ILE A 77 -20.53 -11.00 27.19
CA ILE A 77 -19.83 -12.10 27.85
C ILE A 77 -20.72 -12.70 28.94
N GLU A 78 -21.23 -11.88 29.87
CA GLU A 78 -22.16 -12.30 30.91
C GLU A 78 -23.43 -12.96 30.35
N ARG A 79 -24.02 -12.38 29.30
CA ARG A 79 -25.18 -12.96 28.62
C ARG A 79 -24.87 -14.27 27.90
N ALA A 80 -23.64 -14.48 27.43
CA ALA A 80 -23.21 -15.74 26.84
C ALA A 80 -22.94 -16.80 27.93
N LEU A 81 -22.26 -16.42 29.01
CA LEU A 81 -22.05 -17.26 30.20
C LEU A 81 -23.36 -17.75 30.80
N ALA A 82 -24.33 -16.84 30.98
CA ALA A 82 -25.66 -17.18 31.49
C ALA A 82 -26.42 -18.16 30.57
N ARG A 83 -26.26 -18.04 29.24
CA ARG A 83 -26.89 -18.97 28.28
C ARG A 83 -26.28 -20.37 28.28
N HIS A 84 -25.00 -20.48 28.62
CA HIS A 84 -24.30 -21.76 28.66
C HIS A 84 -24.19 -22.33 30.08
N GLU A 85 -24.87 -21.73 31.07
CA GLU A 85 -24.83 -22.12 32.49
C GLU A 85 -23.39 -22.18 33.07
N ILE A 86 -22.48 -21.39 32.50
CA ILE A 86 -21.10 -21.32 32.95
C ILE A 86 -21.03 -20.25 34.04
N ALA A 87 -20.74 -20.65 35.27
CA ALA A 87 -20.48 -19.73 36.36
C ALA A 87 -19.00 -19.32 36.37
N LEU A 88 -18.70 -18.07 36.03
CA LEU A 88 -17.35 -17.51 36.19
C LEU A 88 -17.15 -17.11 37.66
N VAL A 89 -16.76 -18.08 38.49
CA VAL A 89 -16.37 -17.82 39.89
C VAL A 89 -14.87 -17.62 39.94
N TRP A 90 -14.42 -16.57 40.63
CA TRP A 90 -13.00 -16.37 40.89
C TRP A 90 -12.45 -17.58 41.65
N PRO A 91 -11.41 -18.27 41.15
CA PRO A 91 -10.91 -19.47 41.79
C PRO A 91 -10.32 -19.13 43.17
N GLU A 92 -10.58 -19.99 44.15
CA GLU A 92 -9.97 -19.89 45.47
C GLU A 92 -8.45 -20.03 45.37
N GLU A 93 -7.71 -19.30 46.22
CA GLU A 93 -6.24 -19.19 46.13
C GLU A 93 -5.52 -20.55 46.16
N GLY A 94 -6.13 -21.58 46.77
CA GLY A 94 -5.60 -22.95 46.82
C GLY A 94 -5.70 -23.73 45.52
N ARG A 95 -6.41 -23.23 44.49
CA ARG A 95 -6.62 -23.89 43.19
C ARG A 95 -5.78 -23.29 42.05
N LEU A 96 -4.93 -22.32 42.38
CA LEU A 96 -4.07 -21.64 41.42
C LEU A 96 -2.81 -22.47 41.16
N VAL A 97 -2.72 -23.07 39.97
CA VAL A 97 -1.46 -23.65 39.48
C VAL A 97 -0.62 -22.50 38.94
N ARG A 98 0.37 -22.04 39.73
CA ARG A 98 1.36 -21.08 39.26
C ARG A 98 2.32 -21.80 38.32
N LEU A 99 2.10 -21.63 37.03
CA LEU A 99 3.04 -22.08 36.02
C LEU A 99 4.30 -21.24 36.16
N ALA A 100 5.45 -21.91 36.28
CA ALA A 100 6.75 -21.24 36.22
C ALA A 100 6.85 -20.54 34.86
N GLU A 101 7.34 -19.30 34.87
CA GLU A 101 7.56 -18.54 33.65
C GLU A 101 8.45 -19.36 32.72
N PRO A 102 7.99 -19.70 31.50
CA PRO A 102 8.83 -20.43 30.56
C PRO A 102 10.04 -19.53 30.25
N THR A 103 11.22 -19.96 30.68
CA THR A 103 12.49 -19.36 30.29
C THR A 103 12.66 -19.59 28.79
N PHE A 104 12.06 -18.72 27.97
CA PHE A 104 12.30 -18.68 26.54
C PHE A 104 13.74 -18.23 26.33
N THR A 105 14.63 -19.18 26.12
CA THR A 105 15.99 -18.87 25.67
C THR A 105 15.89 -18.28 24.26
N ALA A 106 16.50 -17.11 24.06
CA ALA A 106 16.44 -16.34 22.82
C ALA A 106 16.89 -17.09 21.54
N ALA A 107 17.43 -18.30 21.71
CA ALA A 107 17.86 -19.18 20.62
C ALA A 107 16.69 -19.80 19.84
N GLU A 108 15.52 -20.03 20.46
CA GLU A 108 14.41 -20.77 19.85
C GLU A 108 13.34 -19.89 19.19
N LEU A 109 13.45 -18.56 19.27
CA LEU A 109 12.50 -17.65 18.65
C LEU A 109 12.69 -17.60 17.12
N PRO A 110 11.64 -17.83 16.31
CA PRO A 110 11.68 -17.64 14.87
C PRO A 110 12.06 -16.19 14.54
N SER A 111 12.80 -15.98 13.45
CA SER A 111 13.40 -14.69 13.08
C SER A 111 12.41 -13.52 13.05
N SER A 112 11.14 -13.80 12.77
CA SER A 112 10.05 -12.82 12.73
C SER A 112 9.69 -12.23 14.09
N SER A 113 9.79 -12.99 15.19
CA SER A 113 9.49 -12.49 16.55
C SER A 113 10.68 -11.79 17.22
N ARG A 114 11.91 -11.99 16.72
CA ARG A 114 13.10 -11.24 17.20
C ARG A 114 12.98 -9.73 16.97
N GLN A 115 12.32 -9.33 15.88
CA GLN A 115 12.08 -7.91 15.57
C GLN A 115 11.10 -7.26 16.55
N MET A 116 10.10 -8.00 17.04
CA MET A 116 9.15 -7.49 18.02
C MET A 116 9.75 -7.32 19.42
N VAL A 117 10.65 -8.24 19.83
CA VAL A 117 11.37 -8.10 21.10
C VAL A 117 12.35 -6.92 21.05
N GLN A 118 13.01 -6.68 19.91
CA GLN A 118 13.87 -5.49 19.73
C GLN A 118 13.09 -4.17 19.81
N LEU A 119 11.84 -4.13 19.35
CA LEU A 119 10.99 -2.94 19.48
C LEU A 119 10.52 -2.71 20.92
N ALA A 120 10.26 -3.78 21.68
CA ALA A 120 9.87 -3.69 23.09
C ALA A 120 11.05 -3.33 24.03
N GLN A 121 12.29 -3.52 23.59
CA GLN A 121 13.50 -3.26 24.38
C GLN A 121 14.00 -1.81 24.29
N PHE A 122 13.32 -0.91 23.57
CA PHE A 122 13.62 0.53 23.63
C PHE A 122 13.16 1.10 24.99
N PRO A 123 14.10 1.45 25.90
CA PRO A 123 13.76 2.06 27.17
C PRO A 123 13.65 3.57 26.92
N GLY A 124 12.43 4.07 26.71
CA GLY A 124 12.30 5.48 26.33
C GLY A 124 10.88 5.98 26.14
N LEU A 125 9.98 5.70 27.07
CA LEU A 125 8.80 6.55 27.31
C LEU A 125 8.51 6.53 28.81
N VAL A 126 9.39 7.23 29.56
CA VAL A 126 9.03 7.78 30.86
C VAL A 126 7.95 8.83 30.58
N VAL A 127 6.69 8.45 30.75
CA VAL A 127 5.59 9.40 30.92
C VAL A 127 5.76 9.97 32.32
N ASN A 128 6.31 11.18 32.40
CA ASN A 128 6.27 11.99 33.61
C ASN A 128 4.83 12.44 33.85
N ASP A 129 4.47 12.47 35.13
CA ASP A 129 3.16 12.70 35.76
C ASP A 129 2.20 13.71 35.08
#